data_AF-A0AAP9IEK1-F1
#
_entry.id   AF-A0AAP9IEK1-F1
#
_cell.length_a   1.000
_cell.length_b   1.000
_cell.length_c   1.000
_cell.angle_alpha   90.00
_cell.angle_beta   90.00
_cell.angle_gamma   90.00
#
_symmetry.space_group_name_H-M   'P 1'
#
loop_
_entity.id
_entity.type
_entity.pdbx_description
1 polymer ?
#
loop_
_entity_poly.entity_id
_entity_poly.type
_entity_poly.pdbx_seq_one_letter_code
_entity_poly.pdbx_strand_id
1 'polypeptide(L)'
;MNNQMKEKTDEISVSDMPLHNFTIKLLFGPMFGCELNVTAGDYFLIINPSSTLQGETAGLSSVQEHAVHYTLNTLYIPCSVPSPNIILRLSHRLVNEEKTGYRVEVLDVLGNKSVLIDENEIFTHEHICFAFKQSEGIWPEDIINYNRQSTEPKNDHVLTNHDIANFFKKRKNRAIAFGLFLLFLLLISASVVWYKKVESDRHVLTLNSVLSGSPSPLEVVKSRDDKTIFVLAQKLQEMEWAQEALFIKIKDNQNVVPVWLAQHREDTVAMLYQAGYPVLQLDYSTPQHPILAIYLPLSKTEEENLRSVLLQKIPFATDIRFIVKNKEQLLKEAKLGLDRLHIAYRKVNTEVGYSLIIRDALSDSVLTSLSQYIKNFSNKWGSNIINFSINLDENWLQDKSYVDSSNGYLFLNPRHWYFPLKKRDINYD
;
A
#
# COMPACT_ATOMS: atom_id res chain seq x y z
N MET A 1 -1.30 -80.83 18.32
CA MET A 1 -2.55 -80.66 19.07
C MET A 1 -2.69 -79.18 19.43
N ASN A 2 -3.73 -78.55 18.91
CA ASN A 2 -4.30 -77.22 19.19
C ASN A 2 -3.49 -75.91 19.00
N ASN A 3 -3.84 -75.23 17.90
CA ASN A 3 -4.38 -73.86 17.82
C ASN A 3 -4.14 -72.92 19.01
N GLN A 4 -3.55 -71.76 18.73
CA GLN A 4 -4.33 -70.51 18.72
C GLN A 4 -3.67 -69.44 17.84
N MET A 5 -4.40 -69.07 16.80
CA MET A 5 -4.25 -67.87 15.99
C MET A 5 -4.24 -66.62 16.88
N LYS A 6 -3.19 -65.81 16.75
CA LYS A 6 -3.27 -64.36 16.97
C LYS A 6 -2.59 -63.69 15.80
N GLU A 7 -3.42 -63.36 14.82
CA GLU A 7 -3.14 -62.43 13.75
C GLU A 7 -2.76 -61.10 14.40
N LYS A 8 -1.51 -60.68 14.23
CA LYS A 8 -1.08 -59.31 14.49
C LYS A 8 -0.52 -58.79 13.19
N THR A 9 -1.35 -57.96 12.55
CA THR A 9 -1.02 -57.11 11.41
C THR A 9 0.13 -56.21 11.83
N ASP A 10 1.35 -56.58 11.45
CA ASP A 10 2.47 -55.65 11.47
C ASP A 10 2.31 -54.78 10.22
N GLU A 11 1.85 -53.55 10.46
CA GLU A 11 1.95 -52.42 9.55
C GLU A 11 3.40 -52.34 9.06
N ILE A 12 3.61 -52.62 7.78
CA ILE A 12 4.87 -52.34 7.11
C ILE A 12 4.99 -50.81 7.06
N SER A 13 5.85 -50.29 7.93
CA SER A 13 6.29 -48.90 7.96
C SER A 13 6.80 -48.49 6.58
N VAL A 14 6.09 -47.59 5.93
CA VAL A 14 6.56 -46.88 4.73
C VAL A 14 7.59 -45.84 5.16
N SER A 15 8.77 -46.29 5.58
CA SER A 15 9.95 -45.44 5.72
C SER A 15 11.15 -46.22 5.24
N ASP A 16 11.50 -45.98 3.97
CA ASP A 16 12.87 -45.96 3.42
C ASP A 16 12.80 -46.07 1.89
N MET A 17 12.23 -45.05 1.24
CA MET A 17 12.60 -44.72 -0.13
C MET A 17 13.40 -43.42 -0.10
N PRO A 18 14.51 -43.29 -0.85
CA PRO A 18 15.28 -42.05 -0.88
C PRO A 18 14.36 -40.90 -1.28
N LEU A 19 14.31 -39.83 -0.47
CA LEU A 19 13.60 -38.60 -0.79
C LEU A 19 14.20 -38.05 -2.09
N HIS A 20 13.56 -38.33 -3.22
CA HIS A 20 13.91 -37.69 -4.48
C HIS A 20 13.39 -36.27 -4.41
N ASN A 21 14.29 -35.29 -4.43
CA ASN A 21 13.92 -33.89 -4.45
C ASN A 21 13.79 -33.44 -5.90
N PHE A 22 12.67 -32.80 -6.24
CA PHE A 22 12.41 -32.20 -7.53
C PHE A 22 12.48 -30.67 -7.44
N THR A 23 12.85 -30.03 -8.54
CA THR A 23 12.73 -28.60 -8.73
C THR A 23 11.73 -28.34 -9.84
N ILE A 24 10.64 -27.65 -9.52
CA ILE A 24 9.63 -27.21 -10.50
C ILE A 24 9.96 -25.77 -10.89
N LYS A 25 10.17 -25.52 -12.18
CA LYS A 25 10.34 -24.17 -12.72
C LYS A 25 9.05 -23.67 -13.35
N LEU A 26 8.56 -22.56 -12.84
CA LEU A 26 7.37 -21.89 -13.35
C LEU A 26 7.75 -21.05 -14.57
N LEU A 27 7.08 -21.28 -15.70
CA LEU A 27 7.31 -20.57 -16.97
C LEU A 27 6.08 -19.74 -17.36
N PHE A 28 5.28 -19.35 -16.37
CA PHE A 28 4.06 -18.56 -16.55
C PHE A 28 3.75 -17.68 -15.33
N GLY A 29 2.85 -16.72 -15.54
CA GLY A 29 2.33 -15.86 -14.49
C GLY A 29 3.37 -14.92 -13.85
N PRO A 30 3.02 -14.25 -12.73
CA PRO A 30 3.92 -13.37 -11.99
C PRO A 30 5.12 -14.09 -11.37
N MET A 31 5.06 -15.42 -11.21
CA MET A 31 6.18 -16.24 -10.74
C MET A 31 7.03 -16.81 -11.88
N PHE A 32 6.97 -16.23 -13.08
CA PHE A 32 7.78 -16.64 -14.22
C PHE A 32 9.28 -16.68 -13.86
N GLY A 33 9.92 -17.82 -14.11
CA GLY A 33 11.33 -18.07 -13.82
C GLY A 33 11.60 -18.56 -12.39
N CYS A 34 10.62 -18.58 -11.49
CA CYS A 34 10.79 -19.08 -10.13
C CYS A 34 10.96 -20.61 -10.12
N GLU A 35 11.84 -21.08 -9.23
CA GLU A 35 12.13 -22.49 -9.00
C GLU A 35 11.62 -22.89 -7.62
N LEU A 36 10.75 -23.91 -7.56
CA LEU A 36 10.16 -24.46 -6.35
C LEU A 36 10.77 -25.81 -6.07
N ASN A 37 11.42 -25.95 -4.92
CA ASN A 37 11.97 -27.24 -4.48
C ASN A 37 10.88 -28.02 -3.74
N VAL A 38 10.59 -29.22 -4.23
CA VAL A 38 9.56 -30.11 -3.71
C VAL A 38 10.13 -31.51 -3.54
N THR A 39 9.55 -32.32 -2.67
CA THR A 39 9.94 -33.72 -2.49
C THR A 39 9.13 -34.60 -3.45
N ALA A 40 9.50 -35.88 -3.60
CA ALA A 40 8.64 -36.84 -4.29
C ALA A 40 7.29 -36.93 -3.57
N GLY A 41 6.20 -36.69 -4.27
CA GLY A 41 4.85 -36.67 -3.72
C GLY A 41 3.82 -36.16 -4.72
N ASP A 42 2.55 -36.20 -4.34
CA ASP A 42 1.46 -35.69 -5.15
C ASP A 42 1.12 -34.27 -4.68
N TYR A 43 1.12 -33.31 -5.61
CA TYR A 43 0.93 -31.88 -5.34
C TYR A 43 -0.35 -31.35 -5.99
N PHE A 44 -1.11 -30.57 -5.22
CA PHE A 44 -2.29 -29.84 -5.72
C PHE A 44 -1.92 -28.37 -5.96
N LEU A 45 -1.88 -27.95 -7.22
CA LEU A 45 -1.54 -26.59 -7.63
C LEU A 45 -2.83 -25.77 -7.78
N ILE A 46 -3.03 -24.81 -6.89
CA ILE A 46 -4.11 -23.82 -6.96
C ILE A 46 -3.59 -22.61 -7.72
N ILE A 47 -4.16 -22.35 -8.90
CA ILE A 47 -3.73 -21.27 -9.78
C ILE A 47 -4.85 -20.23 -9.84
N ASN A 48 -4.76 -19.16 -9.06
CA ASN A 48 -5.81 -18.15 -8.94
C ASN A 48 -5.26 -16.73 -8.73
N PRO A 49 -6.06 -15.68 -8.97
CA PRO A 49 -5.69 -14.31 -8.63
C PRO A 49 -5.45 -14.15 -7.11
N SER A 50 -4.50 -13.31 -6.73
CA SER A 50 -4.20 -13.05 -5.30
C SER A 50 -5.40 -12.44 -4.55
N SER A 51 -6.28 -11.72 -5.26
CA SER A 51 -7.49 -11.10 -4.70
C SER A 51 -8.58 -12.11 -4.29
N THR A 52 -8.58 -13.31 -4.86
CA THR A 52 -9.56 -14.38 -4.52
C THR A 52 -9.31 -15.03 -3.15
N LEU A 53 -8.16 -14.77 -2.51
CA LEU A 53 -7.90 -15.22 -1.14
C LEU A 53 -8.50 -14.28 -0.07
N GLN A 54 -8.89 -13.06 -0.44
CA GLN A 54 -9.35 -12.02 0.49
C GLN A 54 -10.86 -11.77 0.47
N GLY A 55 -11.64 -12.55 -0.27
CA GLY A 55 -13.09 -12.37 -0.40
C GLY A 55 -13.82 -13.70 -0.43
N GLU A 56 -14.59 -13.92 0.63
CA GLU A 56 -15.85 -14.69 0.63
C GLU A 56 -15.76 -16.18 0.27
N THR A 57 -16.15 -17.00 1.25
CA THR A 57 -16.77 -18.32 1.10
C THR A 57 -17.99 -18.23 0.17
N ALA A 58 -17.75 -18.11 -1.13
CA ALA A 58 -18.77 -18.07 -2.16
C ALA A 58 -18.29 -18.86 -3.39
N GLY A 59 -18.62 -20.15 -3.40
CA GLY A 59 -18.75 -20.91 -4.64
C GLY A 59 -17.51 -21.63 -5.17
N LEU A 60 -16.70 -22.26 -4.33
CA LEU A 60 -15.97 -23.44 -4.80
C LEU A 60 -16.98 -24.59 -4.95
N SER A 61 -17.04 -25.22 -6.12
CA SER A 61 -17.89 -26.39 -6.28
C SER A 61 -17.45 -27.46 -5.28
N SER A 62 -18.40 -28.25 -4.75
CA SER A 62 -18.17 -29.24 -3.68
C SER A 62 -17.05 -30.25 -3.98
N VAL A 63 -16.68 -30.40 -5.26
CA VAL A 63 -15.58 -31.26 -5.70
C VAL A 63 -14.21 -30.61 -5.43
N GLN A 64 -14.05 -29.29 -5.59
CA GLN A 64 -12.79 -28.60 -5.29
C GLN A 64 -12.56 -28.44 -3.78
N GLU A 65 -13.60 -28.21 -2.98
CA GLU A 65 -13.47 -28.18 -1.52
C GLU A 65 -13.02 -29.54 -0.96
N HIS A 66 -13.51 -30.64 -1.52
CA HIS A 66 -13.04 -31.98 -1.14
C HIS A 66 -11.57 -32.22 -1.52
N ALA A 67 -11.09 -31.79 -2.70
CA ALA A 67 -9.69 -32.03 -3.09
C ALA A 67 -8.66 -31.25 -2.23
N VAL A 68 -9.00 -30.02 -1.83
CA VAL A 68 -8.13 -29.16 -1.01
C VAL A 68 -8.01 -29.67 0.43
N HIS A 69 -9.08 -30.29 0.97
CA HIS A 69 -9.09 -30.76 2.36
C HIS A 69 -8.30 -32.07 2.60
N TYR A 70 -7.97 -32.82 1.54
CA TYR A 70 -7.31 -34.13 1.64
C TYR A 70 -5.88 -34.19 1.09
N THR A 71 -5.34 -33.10 0.53
CA THR A 71 -3.98 -33.10 -0.05
C THR A 71 -2.99 -32.42 0.90
N LEU A 72 -2.10 -33.21 1.51
CA LEU A 72 -1.05 -32.73 2.43
C LEU A 72 -0.02 -31.79 1.76
N ASN A 73 -0.05 -31.65 0.43
CA ASN A 73 0.92 -30.93 -0.38
C ASN A 73 0.23 -29.98 -1.38
N THR A 74 -0.39 -28.90 -0.88
CA THR A 74 -1.02 -27.88 -1.74
C THR A 74 -0.05 -26.72 -2.01
N LEU A 75 0.13 -26.36 -3.28
CA LEU A 75 0.92 -25.22 -3.73
C LEU A 75 0.01 -24.15 -4.33
N TYR A 76 0.09 -22.92 -3.81
CA TYR A 76 -0.63 -21.80 -4.40
C TYR A 76 0.28 -21.02 -5.35
N ILE A 77 -0.17 -20.83 -6.59
CA ILE A 77 0.55 -20.08 -7.63
C ILE A 77 -0.34 -18.91 -8.05
N PRO A 78 0.02 -17.65 -7.72
CA PRO A 78 -0.76 -16.50 -8.13
C PRO A 78 -0.75 -16.38 -9.66
N CYS A 79 -1.91 -16.19 -10.27
CA CYS A 79 -2.07 -15.92 -11.71
C CYS A 79 -3.15 -14.87 -11.93
N SER A 80 -2.89 -13.88 -12.79
CA SER A 80 -3.84 -12.80 -13.10
C SER A 80 -4.99 -13.23 -14.02
N VAL A 81 -4.91 -14.44 -14.56
CA VAL A 81 -5.89 -15.02 -15.49
C VAL A 81 -6.57 -16.21 -14.78
N PRO A 82 -7.91 -16.31 -14.80
CA PRO A 82 -8.61 -17.50 -14.28
C PRO A 82 -8.04 -18.77 -14.92
N SER A 83 -7.66 -19.73 -14.10
CA SER A 83 -6.89 -20.91 -14.52
C SER A 83 -7.49 -22.18 -13.92
N PRO A 84 -7.45 -23.32 -14.62
CA PRO A 84 -7.78 -24.60 -14.01
C PRO A 84 -6.74 -24.98 -12.94
N ASN A 85 -7.19 -25.72 -11.92
CA ASN A 85 -6.29 -26.31 -10.92
C ASN A 85 -5.59 -27.54 -11.50
N ILE A 86 -4.40 -27.84 -11.00
CA ILE A 86 -3.57 -28.93 -11.53
C ILE A 86 -3.18 -29.90 -10.41
N ILE A 87 -3.27 -31.20 -10.67
CA ILE A 87 -2.67 -32.24 -9.83
C ILE A 87 -1.39 -32.73 -10.51
N LEU A 88 -0.26 -32.57 -9.84
CA LEU A 88 1.05 -33.05 -10.29
C LEU A 88 1.46 -34.25 -9.43
N ARG A 89 1.57 -35.44 -10.02
CA ARG A 89 1.94 -36.67 -9.30
C ARG A 89 3.41 -37.02 -9.54
N LEU A 90 4.26 -36.70 -8.56
CA LEU A 90 5.70 -37.01 -8.58
C LEU A 90 6.04 -38.27 -7.78
N SER A 91 5.06 -38.91 -7.14
CA SER A 91 5.22 -40.12 -6.32
C SER A 91 5.69 -41.33 -7.13
N HIS A 92 5.17 -41.49 -8.35
CA HIS A 92 5.46 -42.63 -9.22
C HIS A 92 5.64 -42.20 -10.67
N ARG A 93 6.75 -42.60 -11.27
CA ARG A 93 6.97 -42.49 -12.72
C ARG A 93 6.21 -43.61 -13.42
N LEU A 94 5.34 -43.26 -14.37
CA LEU A 94 4.52 -44.20 -15.12
C LEU A 94 5.15 -44.50 -16.48
N VAL A 95 5.00 -45.74 -16.93
CA VAL A 95 5.41 -46.21 -18.26
C VAL A 95 4.15 -46.60 -19.01
N ASN A 96 3.86 -45.89 -20.11
CA ASN A 96 2.85 -46.28 -21.09
C ASN A 96 3.55 -46.72 -22.39
N GLU A 97 2.86 -47.45 -23.28
CA GLU A 97 3.44 -48.01 -24.51
C GLU A 97 4.09 -46.95 -25.43
N GLU A 98 3.66 -45.68 -25.33
CA GLU A 98 4.17 -44.56 -26.14
C GLU A 98 5.06 -43.57 -25.39
N LYS A 99 4.98 -43.48 -24.05
CA LYS A 99 5.66 -42.44 -23.27
C LYS A 99 5.87 -42.82 -21.81
N THR A 100 7.04 -42.47 -21.28
CA THR A 100 7.39 -42.57 -19.85
C THR A 100 7.39 -41.19 -19.21
N GLY A 101 6.81 -41.04 -18.03
CA GLY A 101 6.82 -39.74 -17.35
C GLY A 101 5.95 -39.68 -16.11
N TYR A 102 5.79 -38.48 -15.59
CA TYR A 102 4.98 -38.16 -14.43
C TYR A 102 3.60 -37.65 -14.87
N ARG A 103 2.59 -37.93 -14.05
CA ARG A 103 1.20 -37.63 -14.40
C ARG A 103 0.83 -36.21 -13.97
N VAL A 104 0.29 -35.45 -14.91
CA VAL A 104 -0.36 -34.16 -14.65
C VAL A 104 -1.83 -34.26 -15.02
N GLU A 105 -2.70 -33.88 -14.10
CA GLU A 105 -4.15 -33.85 -14.28
C GLU A 105 -4.62 -32.40 -14.21
N VAL A 106 -5.23 -31.93 -15.30
CA VAL A 106 -5.85 -30.60 -15.37
C VAL A 106 -7.32 -30.75 -15.02
N LEU A 107 -7.76 -29.98 -14.01
CA LEU A 107 -9.12 -29.96 -13.50
C LEU A 107 -9.85 -28.74 -14.08
N ASP A 108 -10.45 -28.93 -15.24
CA ASP A 108 -11.28 -27.92 -15.92
C ASP A 108 -12.78 -28.25 -15.79
N VAL A 109 -13.64 -27.24 -15.93
CA VAL A 109 -15.11 -27.34 -15.82
C VAL A 109 -15.70 -28.28 -16.88
N LEU A 110 -14.98 -28.48 -18.00
CA LEU A 110 -15.38 -29.33 -19.12
C LEU A 110 -14.94 -30.80 -18.98
N GLY A 111 -14.12 -31.14 -17.97
CA GLY A 111 -13.67 -32.50 -17.68
C GLY A 111 -12.19 -32.61 -17.34
N ASN A 112 -11.79 -33.75 -16.76
CA ASN A 112 -10.41 -33.99 -16.34
C ASN A 112 -9.55 -34.49 -17.51
N LYS A 113 -8.46 -33.77 -17.82
CA LYS A 113 -7.47 -34.20 -18.82
C LYS A 113 -6.19 -34.65 -18.12
N SER A 114 -5.75 -35.88 -18.39
CA SER A 114 -4.49 -36.43 -17.85
C SER A 114 -3.42 -36.50 -18.93
N VAL A 115 -2.21 -36.01 -18.64
CA VAL A 115 -1.06 -35.99 -19.55
C VAL A 115 0.17 -36.53 -18.82
N LEU A 116 1.03 -37.25 -19.55
CA LEU A 116 2.35 -37.67 -19.06
C LEU A 116 3.42 -36.68 -19.55
N ILE A 117 4.24 -36.18 -18.63
CA ILE A 117 5.36 -35.26 -18.90
C ILE A 117 6.63 -35.87 -18.33
N ASP A 118 7.71 -35.88 -19.10
CA ASP A 118 9.00 -36.35 -18.61
C ASP A 118 9.82 -35.23 -17.96
N GLU A 119 10.92 -35.59 -17.30
CA GLU A 119 11.83 -34.59 -16.72
C GLU A 119 12.40 -33.66 -17.80
N ASN A 120 12.51 -32.37 -17.46
CA ASN A 120 12.95 -31.29 -18.35
C ASN A 120 12.07 -31.10 -19.61
N GLU A 121 10.85 -31.64 -19.62
CA GLU A 121 9.85 -31.34 -20.63
C GLU A 121 8.95 -30.19 -20.14
N ILE A 122 8.62 -29.25 -21.03
CA ILE A 122 7.74 -28.13 -20.72
C ILE A 122 6.30 -28.59 -20.87
N PHE A 123 5.59 -28.72 -19.76
CA PHE A 123 4.13 -28.82 -19.77
C PHE A 123 3.54 -27.48 -20.24
N THR A 124 2.61 -27.53 -21.19
CA THR A 124 1.86 -26.37 -21.66
C THR A 124 0.37 -26.69 -21.70
N HIS A 125 -0.43 -25.90 -20.98
CA HIS A 125 -1.89 -25.91 -21.05
C HIS A 125 -2.39 -24.46 -21.03
N GLU A 126 -2.92 -24.00 -22.17
CA GLU A 126 -3.30 -22.60 -22.40
C GLU A 126 -2.18 -21.60 -22.09
N HIS A 127 -2.23 -20.99 -20.90
CA HIS A 127 -1.27 -20.02 -20.42
C HIS A 127 -0.43 -20.53 -19.25
N ILE A 128 -0.70 -21.75 -18.78
CA ILE A 128 0.06 -22.44 -17.74
C ILE A 128 1.20 -23.20 -18.41
N CYS A 129 2.44 -22.82 -18.09
CA CYS A 129 3.63 -23.46 -18.60
C CYS A 129 4.60 -23.77 -17.46
N PHE A 130 5.02 -25.02 -17.25
CA PHE A 130 6.04 -25.33 -16.25
C PHE A 130 6.86 -26.56 -16.65
N ALA A 131 8.06 -26.69 -16.10
CA ALA A 131 8.90 -27.87 -16.26
C ALA A 131 9.37 -28.33 -14.89
N PHE A 132 9.78 -29.59 -14.75
CA PHE A 132 10.38 -30.09 -13.52
C PHE A 132 11.59 -30.97 -13.82
N LYS A 133 12.51 -31.06 -12.86
CA LYS A 133 13.71 -31.90 -12.91
C LYS A 133 14.02 -32.45 -11.52
N GLN A 134 14.85 -33.48 -11.43
CA GLN A 134 15.48 -33.83 -10.16
C GLN A 134 16.55 -32.77 -9.77
N SER A 135 16.68 -32.50 -8.47
CA SER A 135 17.34 -31.29 -7.92
C SER A 135 18.82 -31.10 -8.30
N GLU A 136 19.50 -32.14 -8.78
CA GLU A 136 20.95 -32.10 -9.08
C GLU A 136 21.28 -31.83 -10.57
N GLY A 137 20.28 -31.71 -11.45
CA GLY A 137 20.48 -31.49 -12.90
C GLY A 137 20.63 -30.01 -13.31
N ILE A 138 21.29 -29.73 -14.44
CA ILE A 138 21.30 -28.40 -15.09
C ILE A 138 20.08 -28.30 -16.01
N TRP A 139 19.39 -27.15 -16.02
CA TRP A 139 18.25 -26.94 -16.93
C TRP A 139 18.71 -26.89 -18.39
N PRO A 140 18.00 -27.54 -19.34
CA PRO A 140 18.24 -27.35 -20.77
C PRO A 140 18.06 -25.88 -21.20
N GLU A 141 18.80 -25.48 -22.24
CA GLU A 141 18.76 -24.11 -22.77
C GLU A 141 17.35 -23.66 -23.16
N ASP A 142 16.51 -24.58 -23.64
CA ASP A 142 15.11 -24.31 -24.02
C ASP A 142 14.23 -23.89 -22.82
N ILE A 143 14.57 -24.32 -21.60
CA ILE A 143 13.88 -23.94 -20.35
C ILE A 143 14.50 -22.69 -19.74
N ILE A 144 15.82 -22.50 -19.88
CA ILE A 144 16.52 -21.29 -19.40
C ILE A 144 16.09 -20.07 -20.21
N ASN A 145 16.05 -20.21 -21.55
CA ASN A 145 15.75 -19.13 -22.48
C ASN A 145 14.28 -19.14 -22.93
N TYR A 146 13.39 -19.80 -22.18
CA TYR A 146 12.00 -19.92 -22.55
C TYR A 146 11.37 -18.53 -22.75
N ASN A 147 10.98 -18.23 -23.98
CA ASN A 147 10.26 -17.00 -24.34
C ASN A 147 8.96 -17.41 -25.03
N ARG A 148 7.83 -17.07 -24.40
CA ARG A 148 6.49 -17.39 -24.93
C ARG A 148 6.18 -16.69 -26.27
N GLN A 149 7.02 -15.74 -26.72
CA GLN A 149 6.95 -15.16 -28.06
C GLN A 149 7.76 -15.99 -29.07
N SER A 150 7.20 -17.11 -29.52
CA SER A 150 7.40 -17.65 -30.88
C SER A 150 6.56 -18.91 -31.08
N THR A 151 5.33 -18.72 -31.54
CA THR A 151 4.59 -19.73 -32.32
C THR A 151 3.72 -19.00 -33.32
N GLU A 152 4.36 -18.35 -34.29
CA GLU A 152 3.79 -18.30 -35.64
C GLU A 152 4.22 -19.59 -36.36
N PRO A 153 3.32 -20.22 -37.12
CA PRO A 153 3.62 -21.46 -37.80
C PRO A 153 4.75 -21.23 -38.81
N LYS A 154 5.79 -22.08 -38.77
CA LYS A 154 6.75 -22.22 -39.86
C LYS A 154 5.98 -22.64 -41.12
N ASN A 155 5.62 -21.67 -41.95
CA ASN A 155 5.31 -21.93 -43.34
C ASN A 155 6.63 -21.94 -44.11
N ASP A 156 7.07 -23.14 -44.46
CA ASP A 156 8.07 -23.35 -45.51
C ASP A 156 7.49 -22.89 -46.84
N HIS A 157 7.84 -21.67 -47.25
CA HIS A 157 7.82 -21.31 -48.66
C HIS A 157 9.20 -20.81 -49.07
N VAL A 158 9.95 -21.73 -49.68
CA VAL A 158 11.06 -21.45 -50.57
C VAL A 158 10.55 -20.52 -51.67
N LEU A 159 10.96 -19.25 -51.63
CA LEU A 159 10.80 -18.32 -52.74
C LEU A 159 12.19 -17.95 -53.24
N THR A 160 12.50 -18.52 -54.40
CA THR A 160 13.66 -18.26 -55.22
C THR A 160 13.73 -16.80 -55.64
N ASN A 161 14.94 -16.25 -55.61
CA ASN A 161 15.28 -14.95 -56.17
C ASN A 161 15.00 -14.90 -57.68
N HIS A 162 13.93 -14.24 -58.09
CA HIS A 162 13.92 -13.49 -59.35
C HIS A 162 12.94 -12.32 -59.27
N ASP A 163 13.36 -11.18 -59.82
CA ASP A 163 12.56 -9.99 -60.13
C ASP A 163 12.25 -8.97 -59.01
N ILE A 164 13.31 -8.37 -58.44
CA ILE A 164 13.24 -6.99 -57.89
C ILE A 164 14.17 -6.07 -58.69
N ALA A 165 14.14 -6.20 -60.01
CA ALA A 165 14.94 -5.38 -60.91
C ALA A 165 14.07 -4.73 -61.99
N ASN A 166 12.93 -4.11 -61.64
CA ASN A 166 12.20 -3.28 -62.60
C ASN A 166 11.23 -2.22 -62.03
N PHE A 167 11.40 -1.76 -60.78
CA PHE A 167 10.47 -0.76 -60.22
C PHE A 167 10.96 0.68 -60.10
N PHE A 168 12.18 1.01 -60.54
CA PHE A 168 12.65 2.39 -60.49
C PHE A 168 13.21 2.89 -61.81
N LYS A 169 12.32 3.48 -62.63
CA LYS A 169 12.73 4.58 -63.50
C LYS A 169 11.66 5.66 -63.66
N LYS A 170 12.14 6.89 -63.40
CA LYS A 170 11.69 8.24 -63.80
C LYS A 170 10.64 8.99 -62.96
N ARG A 171 11.22 9.80 -62.06
CA ARG A 171 11.22 11.28 -62.01
C ARG A 171 10.05 12.01 -61.31
N LYS A 172 10.49 12.78 -60.29
CA LYS A 172 9.96 14.03 -59.71
C LYS A 172 8.86 13.92 -58.64
N ASN A 173 9.17 13.29 -57.51
CA ASN A 173 8.36 13.39 -56.29
C ASN A 173 9.19 13.78 -55.06
N ARG A 174 9.91 14.92 -55.13
CA ARG A 174 10.59 15.50 -53.94
C ARG A 174 9.62 15.78 -52.79
N ALA A 175 8.34 16.05 -53.10
CA ALA A 175 7.29 16.26 -52.11
C ALA A 175 6.88 14.97 -51.36
N ILE A 176 6.87 13.81 -52.03
CA ILE A 176 6.54 12.52 -51.38
C ILE A 176 7.70 12.05 -50.52
N ALA A 177 8.95 12.25 -50.98
CA ALA A 177 10.13 11.98 -50.17
C ALA A 177 10.19 12.89 -48.92
N PHE A 178 9.81 14.17 -49.04
CA PHE A 178 9.70 15.07 -47.88
C PHE A 178 8.58 14.65 -46.92
N GLY A 179 7.42 14.22 -47.45
CA GLY A 179 6.31 13.74 -46.63
C GLY A 179 6.67 12.47 -45.83
N LEU A 180 7.36 11.52 -46.46
CA LEU A 180 7.85 10.30 -45.79
C LEU A 180 8.92 10.62 -44.74
N PHE A 181 9.81 11.57 -45.02
CA PHE A 181 10.81 12.02 -44.05
C PHE A 181 10.16 12.70 -42.84
N LEU A 182 9.14 13.55 -43.06
CA LEU A 182 8.41 14.20 -41.98
C LEU A 182 7.62 13.19 -41.13
N LEU A 183 7.01 12.20 -41.77
CA LEU A 183 6.29 11.11 -41.09
C LEU A 183 7.25 10.26 -40.24
N PHE A 184 8.45 9.98 -40.75
CA PHE A 184 9.47 9.25 -40.02
C PHE A 184 9.98 10.04 -38.81
N LEU A 185 10.17 11.36 -38.95
CA LEU A 185 10.54 12.25 -37.86
C LEU A 185 9.44 12.33 -36.78
N LEU A 186 8.17 12.33 -37.19
CA LEU A 186 7.02 12.31 -36.30
C LEU A 186 6.91 10.97 -35.56
N LEU A 187 7.14 9.84 -36.24
CA LEU A 187 7.20 8.51 -35.64
C LEU A 187 8.35 8.39 -34.64
N ILE A 188 9.54 8.91 -34.94
CA ILE A 188 10.66 8.93 -33.99
C ILE A 188 10.31 9.78 -32.77
N SER A 189 9.74 10.97 -32.96
CA SER A 189 9.34 11.84 -31.85
C SER A 189 8.26 11.20 -30.96
N ALA A 190 7.27 10.54 -31.58
CA ALA A 190 6.24 9.79 -30.87
C ALA A 190 6.83 8.58 -30.14
N SER A 191 7.79 7.89 -30.75
CA SER A 191 8.49 6.76 -30.13
C SER A 191 9.35 7.20 -28.93
N VAL A 192 10.00 8.36 -29.00
CA VAL A 192 10.76 8.94 -27.87
C VAL A 192 9.83 9.34 -26.71
N VAL A 193 8.69 9.98 -27.01
CA VAL A 193 7.68 10.33 -26.00
C VAL A 193 7.08 9.07 -25.39
N TRP A 194 6.78 8.07 -26.21
CA TRP A 194 6.22 6.80 -25.75
C TRP A 194 7.22 6.00 -24.91
N TYR A 195 8.48 5.94 -25.31
CA TYR A 195 9.56 5.29 -24.56
C TYR A 195 9.76 5.93 -23.18
N LYS A 196 9.79 7.28 -23.10
CA LYS A 196 9.86 7.99 -21.80
C LYS A 196 8.67 7.67 -20.89
N LYS A 197 7.48 7.50 -21.45
CA LYS A 197 6.28 7.14 -20.68
C LYS A 197 6.33 5.69 -20.18
N VAL A 198 6.73 4.74 -21.05
CA VAL A 198 6.83 3.31 -20.71
C VAL A 198 7.90 3.04 -19.66
N GLU A 199 9.07 3.69 -19.73
CA GLU A 199 10.11 3.57 -18.72
C GLU A 199 9.61 4.08 -17.35
N SER A 200 8.88 5.21 -17.35
CA SER A 200 8.24 5.78 -16.17
C SER A 200 7.20 4.85 -15.52
N ASP A 201 6.45 4.10 -16.34
CA ASP A 201 5.45 3.14 -15.86
C ASP A 201 6.11 1.85 -15.32
N ARG A 202 7.23 1.39 -15.91
CA ARG A 202 8.03 0.28 -15.39
C ARG A 202 8.67 0.58 -14.04
N HIS A 203 9.09 1.83 -13.81
CA HIS A 203 9.67 2.24 -12.51
C HIS A 203 8.64 2.22 -11.38
N VAL A 204 7.41 2.68 -11.61
CA VAL A 204 6.33 2.64 -10.61
C VAL A 204 5.94 1.19 -10.28
N LEU A 205 5.95 0.29 -11.27
CA LEU A 205 5.68 -1.15 -11.06
C LEU A 205 6.77 -1.83 -10.21
N THR A 206 8.04 -1.46 -10.41
CA THR A 206 9.16 -1.99 -9.62
C THR A 206 9.08 -1.48 -8.16
N LEU A 207 8.72 -0.21 -7.96
CA LEU A 207 8.52 0.39 -6.63
C LEU A 207 7.36 -0.22 -5.86
N ASN A 208 6.23 -0.47 -6.51
CA ASN A 208 5.11 -1.14 -5.86
C ASN A 208 5.50 -2.54 -5.39
N SER A 209 6.33 -3.28 -6.14
CA SER A 209 6.87 -4.58 -5.70
C SER A 209 7.85 -4.47 -4.52
N VAL A 210 8.68 -3.41 -4.47
CA VAL A 210 9.58 -3.12 -3.36
C VAL A 210 8.80 -2.84 -2.07
N LEU A 211 7.69 -2.10 -2.17
CA LEU A 211 6.83 -1.65 -1.08
C LEU A 211 5.70 -2.65 -0.72
N SER A 212 5.57 -3.77 -1.44
CA SER A 212 4.46 -4.76 -1.31
C SER A 212 4.33 -5.46 0.05
N GLY A 213 5.18 -5.16 1.03
CA GLY A 213 5.09 -5.66 2.41
C GLY A 213 4.75 -4.60 3.46
N SER A 214 4.42 -3.37 3.04
CA SER A 214 4.07 -2.30 3.98
C SER A 214 2.84 -2.66 4.80
N PRO A 215 2.82 -2.36 6.13
CA PRO A 215 1.65 -2.62 6.98
C PRO A 215 0.39 -1.84 6.56
N SER A 216 0.55 -0.83 5.69
CA SER A 216 -0.52 0.05 5.19
C SER A 216 -0.16 0.53 3.77
N PRO A 217 -1.13 0.76 2.87
CA PRO A 217 -0.85 1.22 1.51
C PRO A 217 -0.11 2.57 1.53
N LEU A 218 1.07 2.60 0.92
CA LEU A 218 1.88 3.80 0.75
C LEU A 218 1.48 4.49 -0.57
N GLU A 219 1.32 5.81 -0.53
CA GLU A 219 1.05 6.60 -1.73
C GLU A 219 2.37 6.99 -2.40
N VAL A 220 2.50 6.69 -3.69
CA VAL A 220 3.70 7.01 -4.47
C VAL A 220 3.34 8.10 -5.48
N VAL A 221 4.02 9.24 -5.37
CA VAL A 221 3.79 10.40 -6.25
C VAL A 221 5.09 10.83 -6.92
N LYS A 222 4.98 11.42 -8.11
CA LYS A 222 6.14 11.99 -8.82
C LYS A 222 6.25 13.47 -8.47
N SER A 223 7.49 13.94 -8.41
CA SER A 223 7.81 15.37 -8.39
C SER A 223 7.26 16.06 -9.64
N ARG A 224 6.98 17.37 -9.56
CA ARG A 224 6.58 18.19 -10.71
C ARG A 224 7.59 18.15 -11.86
N ASP A 225 8.87 17.91 -11.57
CA ASP A 225 9.94 17.82 -12.57
C ASP A 225 10.16 16.39 -13.12
N ASP A 226 9.35 15.41 -12.69
CA ASP A 226 9.44 13.99 -13.03
C ASP A 226 10.81 13.33 -12.72
N LYS A 227 11.70 13.99 -11.96
CA LYS A 227 13.05 13.48 -11.66
C LYS A 227 13.14 12.70 -10.36
N THR A 228 12.23 12.97 -9.43
CA THR A 228 12.23 12.39 -8.08
C THR A 228 10.87 11.76 -7.81
N ILE A 229 10.88 10.54 -7.27
CA ILE A 229 9.68 9.84 -6.83
C ILE A 229 9.60 9.98 -5.31
N PHE A 230 8.45 10.40 -4.80
CA PHE A 230 8.20 10.53 -3.37
C PHE A 230 7.30 9.40 -2.90
N VAL A 231 7.71 8.73 -1.82
CA VAL A 231 6.89 7.73 -1.13
C VAL A 231 6.33 8.40 0.12
N LEU A 232 5.02 8.62 0.12
CA LEU A 232 4.35 9.39 1.16
C LEU A 232 3.83 8.47 2.26
N ALA A 233 4.31 8.70 3.48
CA ALA A 233 3.88 8.01 4.67
C ALA A 233 3.02 8.93 5.54
N GLN A 234 1.87 8.44 6.00
CA GLN A 234 1.01 9.17 6.93
C GLN A 234 1.44 8.93 8.38
N LYS A 235 1.92 7.73 8.68
CA LYS A 235 2.37 7.30 10.01
C LYS A 235 3.89 7.11 10.06
N LEU A 236 4.44 7.16 11.27
CA LEU A 236 5.86 6.92 11.49
C LEU A 236 6.29 5.49 11.08
N GLN A 237 5.50 4.48 11.44
CA GLN A 237 5.78 3.07 11.09
C GLN A 237 5.84 2.85 9.56
N GLU A 238 4.94 3.51 8.82
CA GLU A 238 4.92 3.48 7.35
C GLU A 238 6.18 4.12 6.76
N MET A 239 6.64 5.21 7.38
CA MET A 239 7.87 5.90 7.01
C MET A 239 9.08 4.98 7.25
N GLU A 240 9.22 4.42 8.44
CA GLU A 240 10.33 3.54 8.83
C GLU A 240 10.41 2.33 7.91
N TRP A 241 9.26 1.73 7.60
CA TRP A 241 9.18 0.66 6.61
C TRP A 241 9.63 1.12 5.21
N ALA A 242 9.17 2.28 4.75
CA ALA A 242 9.56 2.82 3.45
C ALA A 242 11.08 3.08 3.40
N GLN A 243 11.68 3.67 4.45
CA GLN A 243 13.13 3.86 4.52
C GLN A 243 13.89 2.54 4.40
N GLU A 244 13.50 1.53 5.16
CA GLU A 244 14.18 0.22 5.15
C GLU A 244 14.01 -0.48 3.80
N ALA A 245 12.79 -0.48 3.25
CA ALA A 245 12.51 -1.10 1.95
C ALA A 245 13.30 -0.44 0.82
N LEU A 246 13.42 0.89 0.84
CA LEU A 246 14.21 1.64 -0.15
C LEU A 246 15.71 1.41 0.04
N PHE A 247 16.20 1.40 1.29
CA PHE A 247 17.61 1.16 1.60
C PHE A 247 18.08 -0.24 1.18
N ILE A 248 17.29 -1.28 1.42
CA ILE A 248 17.65 -2.67 1.08
C ILE A 248 17.54 -2.93 -0.43
N LYS A 249 16.49 -2.41 -1.08
CA LYS A 249 16.08 -2.91 -2.41
C LYS A 249 16.42 -1.98 -3.58
N ILE A 250 16.76 -0.72 -3.34
CA ILE A 250 17.09 0.23 -4.41
C ILE A 250 18.61 0.38 -4.52
N LYS A 251 19.18 -0.06 -5.65
CA LYS A 251 20.56 0.29 -6.03
C LYS A 251 20.59 1.75 -6.50
N ASP A 252 21.67 2.44 -6.15
CA ASP A 252 22.16 3.84 -6.31
C ASP A 252 21.62 4.78 -7.44
N ASN A 253 20.72 4.32 -8.32
CA ASN A 253 20.31 5.02 -9.54
C ASN A 253 18.84 5.45 -9.57
N GLN A 254 18.07 5.31 -8.48
CA GLN A 254 16.69 5.82 -8.42
C GLN A 254 16.56 6.92 -7.35
N ASN A 255 16.16 8.12 -7.78
CA ASN A 255 15.85 9.25 -6.89
C ASN A 255 14.50 9.02 -6.21
N VAL A 256 14.46 8.12 -5.23
CA VAL A 256 13.26 7.83 -4.44
C VAL A 256 13.44 8.35 -3.03
N VAL A 257 12.53 9.21 -2.57
CA VAL A 257 12.61 9.87 -1.27
C VAL A 257 11.38 9.56 -0.44
N PRO A 258 11.51 8.87 0.71
CA PRO A 258 10.40 8.70 1.63
C PRO A 258 10.12 10.02 2.36
N VAL A 259 8.84 10.38 2.51
CA VAL A 259 8.40 11.61 3.16
C VAL A 259 7.34 11.30 4.21
N TRP A 260 7.61 11.67 5.45
CA TRP A 260 6.61 11.64 6.50
C TRP A 260 5.74 12.91 6.45
N LEU A 261 4.50 12.77 6.00
CA LEU A 261 3.61 13.90 5.77
C LEU A 261 3.28 14.68 7.05
N ALA A 262 3.22 14.02 8.21
CA ALA A 262 2.91 14.69 9.48
C ALA A 262 4.06 15.62 9.90
N GLN A 263 5.31 15.14 9.90
CA GLN A 263 6.46 15.99 10.20
C GLN A 263 6.64 17.09 9.16
N HIS A 264 6.54 16.74 7.88
CA HIS A 264 6.69 17.70 6.79
C HIS A 264 5.65 18.84 6.88
N ARG A 265 4.42 18.52 7.33
CA ARG A 265 3.38 19.51 7.63
C ARG A 265 3.82 20.47 8.74
N GLU A 266 4.24 19.93 9.88
CA GLU A 266 4.64 20.72 11.04
C GLU A 266 5.81 21.64 10.71
N ASP A 267 6.84 21.12 10.04
CA ASP A 267 8.02 21.90 9.62
C ASP A 267 7.64 23.03 8.66
N THR A 268 6.75 22.74 7.70
CA THR A 268 6.32 23.72 6.69
C THR A 268 5.47 24.81 7.33
N VAL A 269 4.53 24.46 8.21
CA VAL A 269 3.70 25.42 8.94
C VAL A 269 4.54 26.28 9.87
N ALA A 270 5.50 25.68 10.60
CA ALA A 270 6.41 26.41 11.48
C ALA A 270 7.27 27.42 10.69
N MET A 271 7.82 27.00 9.54
CA MET A 271 8.59 27.88 8.65
C MET A 271 7.76 29.06 8.15
N LEU A 272 6.53 28.82 7.70
CA LEU A 272 5.63 29.88 7.25
C LEU A 272 5.27 30.84 8.38
N TYR A 273 5.02 30.30 9.58
CA TYR A 273 4.71 31.10 10.75
C TYR A 273 5.89 32.00 11.15
N GLN A 274 7.11 31.47 11.15
CA GLN A 274 8.34 32.25 11.41
C GLN A 274 8.60 33.32 10.35
N ALA A 275 8.22 33.06 9.10
CA ALA A 275 8.27 34.04 8.01
C ALA A 275 7.15 35.11 8.09
N GLY A 276 6.27 35.05 9.09
CA GLY A 276 5.23 36.05 9.34
C GLY A 276 3.93 35.84 8.55
N TYR A 277 3.76 34.70 7.87
CA TYR A 277 2.53 34.42 7.14
C TYR A 277 1.37 34.07 8.10
N PRO A 278 0.12 34.45 7.75
CA PRO A 278 -1.05 34.20 8.59
C PRO A 278 -1.58 32.75 8.48
N VAL A 279 -0.69 31.77 8.68
CA VAL A 279 -0.96 30.34 8.51
C VAL A 279 -1.69 29.74 9.71
N LEU A 280 -2.60 28.80 9.43
CA LEU A 280 -3.29 27.97 10.40
C LEU A 280 -2.76 26.54 10.37
N GLN A 281 -2.97 25.85 9.25
CA GLN A 281 -2.66 24.44 9.09
C GLN A 281 -2.52 24.08 7.62
N LEU A 282 -1.77 23.02 7.33
CA LEU A 282 -1.59 22.47 6.00
C LEU A 282 -2.20 21.07 5.91
N ASP A 283 -3.13 20.88 4.98
CA ASP A 283 -3.84 19.62 4.75
C ASP A 283 -3.26 18.89 3.54
N TYR A 284 -2.84 17.64 3.76
CA TYR A 284 -2.31 16.71 2.76
C TYR A 284 -3.30 15.59 2.40
N SER A 285 -4.60 15.76 2.68
CA SER A 285 -5.63 14.80 2.25
C SER A 285 -5.60 14.51 0.74
N THR A 286 -5.07 15.45 -0.05
CA THR A 286 -4.70 15.23 -1.46
C THR A 286 -3.29 15.78 -1.67
N PRO A 287 -2.23 14.95 -1.58
CA PRO A 287 -0.84 15.44 -1.52
C PRO A 287 -0.37 16.25 -2.74
N GLN A 288 -0.92 15.98 -3.93
CA GLN A 288 -0.62 16.76 -5.14
C GLN A 288 -1.37 18.12 -5.21
N HIS A 289 -2.43 18.27 -4.42
CA HIS A 289 -3.25 19.49 -4.33
C HIS A 289 -3.51 19.87 -2.86
N PRO A 290 -2.46 20.12 -2.07
CA PRO A 290 -2.60 20.43 -0.65
C PRO A 290 -3.40 21.71 -0.43
N ILE A 291 -4.04 21.77 0.74
CA ILE A 291 -4.86 22.92 1.13
C ILE A 291 -4.16 23.62 2.29
N LEU A 292 -3.78 24.88 2.10
CA LEU A 292 -3.29 25.73 3.17
C LEU A 292 -4.44 26.55 3.76
N ALA A 293 -4.69 26.37 5.04
CA ALA A 293 -5.60 27.22 5.80
C ALA A 293 -4.85 28.46 6.31
N ILE A 294 -5.46 29.64 6.12
CA ILE A 294 -4.94 30.94 6.57
C ILE A 294 -6.03 31.72 7.32
N TYR A 295 -5.63 32.54 8.30
CA TYR A 295 -6.58 33.30 9.13
C TYR A 295 -6.82 34.73 8.68
N LEU A 296 -6.04 35.22 7.72
CA LEU A 296 -6.18 36.54 7.12
C LEU A 296 -6.16 36.37 5.60
N PRO A 297 -7.09 36.99 4.85
CA PRO A 297 -7.03 36.99 3.40
C PRO A 297 -5.77 37.73 2.94
N LEU A 298 -5.10 37.17 1.94
CA LEU A 298 -3.92 37.75 1.31
C LEU A 298 -4.34 38.56 0.08
N SER A 299 -3.56 39.57 -0.28
CA SER A 299 -3.65 40.18 -1.61
C SER A 299 -3.23 39.17 -2.68
N LYS A 300 -3.63 39.39 -3.94
CA LYS A 300 -3.27 38.48 -5.05
C LYS A 300 -1.76 38.26 -5.17
N THR A 301 -0.98 39.33 -5.02
CA THR A 301 0.49 39.26 -5.10
C THR A 301 1.11 38.49 -3.94
N GLU A 302 0.60 38.68 -2.72
CA GLU A 302 1.05 37.90 -1.56
C GLU A 302 0.69 36.42 -1.69
N GLU A 303 -0.51 36.12 -2.21
CA GLU A 303 -0.94 34.75 -2.47
C GLU A 303 -0.06 34.08 -3.54
N GLU A 304 0.24 34.76 -4.65
CA GLU A 304 1.14 34.25 -5.70
C GLU A 304 2.57 34.00 -5.19
N ASN A 305 3.08 34.91 -4.36
CA ASN A 305 4.39 34.75 -3.72
C ASN A 305 4.40 33.56 -2.75
N LEU A 306 3.40 33.46 -1.88
CA LEU A 306 3.26 32.35 -0.94
C LEU A 306 3.11 31.01 -1.66
N ARG A 307 2.29 30.97 -2.72
CA ARG A 307 2.14 29.81 -3.59
C ARG A 307 3.48 29.39 -4.18
N SER A 308 4.26 30.35 -4.69
CA SER A 308 5.59 30.07 -5.24
C SER A 308 6.55 29.50 -4.19
N VAL A 309 6.58 30.06 -2.98
CA VAL A 309 7.40 29.57 -1.86
C VAL A 309 7.01 28.14 -1.48
N LEU A 310 5.72 27.87 -1.35
CA LEU A 310 5.24 26.54 -0.99
C LEU A 310 5.46 25.51 -2.09
N LEU A 311 5.30 25.89 -3.36
CA LEU A 311 5.59 25.01 -4.51
C LEU A 311 7.07 24.69 -4.67
N GLN A 312 7.97 25.46 -4.03
CA GLN A 312 9.38 25.11 -3.90
C GLN A 312 9.62 24.18 -2.70
N LYS A 313 8.93 24.43 -1.58
CA LYS A 313 9.05 23.62 -0.35
C LYS A 313 8.39 22.25 -0.45
N ILE A 314 7.32 22.13 -1.23
CA ILE A 314 6.51 20.92 -1.42
C ILE A 314 6.67 20.45 -2.88
N PRO A 315 7.77 19.74 -3.21
CA PRO A 315 8.12 19.41 -4.60
C PRO A 315 7.14 18.44 -5.29
N PHE A 316 6.39 17.67 -4.49
CA PHE A 316 5.34 16.75 -4.98
C PHE A 316 3.97 17.41 -5.16
N ALA A 317 3.81 18.69 -4.81
CA ALA A 317 2.58 19.43 -5.06
C ALA A 317 2.56 20.02 -6.48
N THR A 318 1.46 19.79 -7.20
CA THR A 318 1.22 20.36 -8.52
C THR A 318 0.65 21.77 -8.40
N ASP A 319 -0.27 21.97 -7.45
CA ASP A 319 -0.87 23.26 -7.14
C ASP A 319 -1.28 23.33 -5.66
N ILE A 320 -1.58 24.52 -5.15
CA ILE A 320 -1.92 24.75 -3.74
C ILE A 320 -3.23 25.51 -3.63
N ARG A 321 -4.16 25.00 -2.85
CA ARG A 321 -5.42 25.72 -2.58
C ARG A 321 -5.33 26.46 -1.26
N PHE A 322 -5.89 27.66 -1.22
CA PHE A 322 -5.97 28.45 0.00
C PHE A 322 -7.41 28.46 0.51
N ILE A 323 -7.58 28.26 1.81
CA ILE A 323 -8.86 28.49 2.50
C ILE A 323 -8.67 29.54 3.57
N VAL A 324 -9.59 30.51 3.61
CA VAL A 324 -9.55 31.59 4.59
C VAL A 324 -10.54 31.29 5.70
N LYS A 325 -10.06 31.30 6.94
CA LYS A 325 -10.89 31.11 8.14
C LYS A 325 -10.45 32.10 9.22
N ASN A 326 -11.20 33.17 9.39
CA ASN A 326 -10.80 34.22 10.32
C ASN A 326 -10.85 33.76 11.80
N LYS A 327 -10.17 34.49 12.68
CA LYS A 327 -10.04 34.12 14.10
C LYS A 327 -11.39 34.03 14.82
N GLU A 328 -12.35 34.88 14.49
CA GLU A 328 -13.69 34.87 15.09
C GLU A 328 -14.51 33.65 14.64
N GLN A 329 -14.40 33.26 13.37
CA GLN A 329 -15.02 32.06 12.82
C GLN A 329 -14.42 30.80 13.46
N LEU A 330 -13.11 30.76 13.68
CA LEU A 330 -12.44 29.69 14.43
C LEU A 330 -12.96 29.61 15.86
N LEU A 331 -13.03 30.75 16.55
CA LEU A 331 -13.57 30.81 17.91
C LEU A 331 -15.02 30.33 17.96
N LYS A 332 -15.86 30.76 17.00
CA LYS A 332 -17.26 30.32 16.92
C LYS A 332 -17.36 28.80 16.71
N GLU A 333 -16.57 28.24 15.81
CA GLU A 333 -16.52 26.79 15.56
C GLU A 333 -16.01 26.01 16.78
N ALA A 334 -15.00 26.55 17.48
CA ALA A 334 -14.47 26.00 18.72
C ALA A 334 -15.53 25.93 19.82
N LYS A 335 -16.24 27.05 20.04
CA LYS A 335 -17.33 27.16 21.02
C LYS A 335 -18.48 26.21 20.72
N LEU A 336 -18.95 26.18 19.47
CA LEU A 336 -20.03 25.29 19.06
C LEU A 336 -19.70 23.81 19.29
N GLY A 337 -18.44 23.41 19.17
CA GLY A 337 -18.01 22.06 19.49
C GLY A 337 -18.09 21.74 20.99
N LEU A 338 -17.63 22.66 21.85
CA LEU A 338 -17.74 22.51 23.30
C LEU A 338 -19.21 22.55 23.77
N ASP A 339 -20.02 23.44 23.21
CA ASP A 339 -21.45 23.58 23.51
C ASP A 339 -22.21 22.28 23.18
N ARG A 340 -21.87 21.62 22.05
CA ARG A 340 -22.45 20.30 21.67
C ARG A 340 -22.09 19.18 22.62
N LEU A 341 -20.94 19.29 23.28
CA LEU A 341 -20.50 18.35 24.31
C LEU A 341 -21.04 18.73 25.70
N HIS A 342 -21.82 19.81 25.81
CA HIS A 342 -22.33 20.37 27.07
C HIS A 342 -21.21 20.73 28.06
N ILE A 343 -20.05 21.15 27.57
CA ILE A 343 -18.89 21.47 28.39
C ILE A 343 -18.86 22.98 28.67
N ALA A 344 -18.83 23.35 29.95
CA ALA A 344 -18.62 24.73 30.35
C ALA A 344 -17.16 25.15 30.10
N TYR A 345 -16.96 26.37 29.59
CA TYR A 345 -15.63 26.91 29.33
C TYR A 345 -15.54 28.40 29.63
N ARG A 346 -14.33 28.85 29.92
CA ARG A 346 -13.96 30.26 30.01
C ARG A 346 -13.08 30.64 28.84
N LYS A 347 -13.47 31.68 28.11
CA LYS A 347 -12.63 32.29 27.06
C LYS A 347 -11.65 33.28 27.69
N VAL A 348 -10.38 33.18 27.30
CA VAL A 348 -9.33 34.16 27.57
C VAL A 348 -8.73 34.60 26.23
N ASN A 349 -8.51 35.90 26.04
CA ASN A 349 -7.80 36.40 24.85
C ASN A 349 -6.30 36.25 25.07
N THR A 350 -5.57 35.80 24.05
CA THR A 350 -4.09 35.78 24.03
C THR A 350 -3.58 36.82 23.04
N GLU A 351 -2.27 37.01 22.96
CA GLU A 351 -1.66 37.95 22.00
C GLU A 351 -2.00 37.60 20.55
N VAL A 352 -2.03 36.30 20.23
CA VAL A 352 -2.19 35.81 18.86
C VAL A 352 -3.62 35.30 18.59
N GLY A 353 -4.39 34.91 19.62
CA GLY A 353 -5.71 34.31 19.45
C GLY A 353 -6.51 34.16 20.75
N TYR A 354 -7.00 32.95 21.02
CA TYR A 354 -7.88 32.68 22.16
C TYR A 354 -7.50 31.36 22.86
N SER A 355 -7.70 31.33 24.17
CA SER A 355 -7.62 30.14 25.00
C SER A 355 -8.99 29.82 25.59
N LEU A 356 -9.44 28.57 25.44
CA LEU A 356 -10.68 28.04 26.00
C LEU A 356 -10.31 27.13 27.17
N ILE A 357 -10.57 27.63 28.39
CA ILE A 357 -10.22 26.95 29.63
C ILE A 357 -11.46 26.18 30.10
N ILE A 358 -11.32 24.87 30.24
CA ILE A 358 -12.33 23.94 30.72
C ILE A 358 -11.96 23.58 32.16
N ARG A 359 -12.88 23.84 33.08
CA ARG A 359 -12.76 23.56 34.52
C ARG A 359 -14.04 22.90 34.96
N ASP A 360 -14.07 21.58 34.84
CA ASP A 360 -15.27 20.80 35.13
C ASP A 360 -14.88 19.38 35.55
N ALA A 361 -15.76 18.75 36.32
CA ALA A 361 -15.66 17.34 36.63
C ALA A 361 -16.22 16.57 35.42
N LEU A 362 -15.35 16.23 34.47
CA LEU A 362 -15.72 15.55 33.25
C LEU A 362 -15.69 14.04 33.44
N SER A 363 -16.74 13.34 33.01
CA SER A 363 -16.74 11.88 32.94
C SER A 363 -15.79 11.37 31.85
N ASP A 364 -15.34 10.12 31.95
CA ASP A 364 -14.45 9.49 30.97
C ASP A 364 -15.00 9.52 29.53
N SER A 365 -16.32 9.38 29.37
CA SER A 365 -16.98 9.44 28.07
C SER A 365 -16.94 10.85 27.46
N VAL A 366 -17.14 11.88 28.29
CA VAL A 366 -17.03 13.29 27.87
C VAL A 366 -15.58 13.64 27.59
N LEU A 367 -14.63 13.16 28.38
CA LEU A 367 -13.19 13.34 28.16
C LEU A 367 -12.73 12.74 26.83
N THR A 368 -13.18 11.53 26.52
CA THR A 368 -12.86 10.86 25.25
C THR A 368 -13.42 11.67 24.07
N SER A 369 -14.67 12.12 24.17
CA SER A 369 -15.33 12.92 23.13
C SER A 369 -14.65 14.28 22.94
N LEU A 370 -14.26 14.94 24.05
CA LEU A 370 -13.52 16.19 24.04
C LEU A 370 -12.13 16.02 23.41
N SER A 371 -11.40 14.97 23.78
CA SER A 371 -10.09 14.65 23.21
C SER A 371 -10.17 14.43 21.70
N GLN A 372 -11.14 13.65 21.23
CA GLN A 372 -11.37 13.42 19.80
C GLN A 372 -11.75 14.72 19.08
N TYR A 373 -12.60 15.55 19.69
CA TYR A 373 -12.97 16.85 19.15
C TYR A 373 -11.76 17.77 19.00
N ILE A 374 -10.95 17.93 20.05
CA ILE A 374 -9.74 18.77 20.04
C ILE A 374 -8.74 18.26 19.01
N LYS A 375 -8.53 16.94 18.93
CA LYS A 375 -7.66 16.32 17.93
C LYS A 375 -8.12 16.65 16.51
N ASN A 376 -9.41 16.50 16.22
CA ASN A 376 -9.97 16.81 14.91
C ASN A 376 -9.89 18.31 14.59
N PHE A 377 -10.15 19.17 15.58
CA PHE A 377 -10.03 20.62 15.42
C PHE A 377 -8.58 21.02 15.12
N SER A 378 -7.61 20.51 15.89
CA SER A 378 -6.17 20.78 15.71
C SER A 378 -5.65 20.23 14.38
N ASN A 379 -6.09 19.04 13.96
CA ASN A 379 -5.74 18.50 12.64
C ASN A 379 -6.21 19.39 11.49
N LYS A 380 -7.35 20.07 11.65
CA LYS A 380 -7.94 20.92 10.60
C LYS A 380 -7.41 22.36 10.61
N TRP A 381 -7.21 22.92 11.80
CA TRP A 381 -6.95 24.37 11.97
C TRP A 381 -5.66 24.69 12.73
N GLY A 382 -4.97 23.68 13.26
CA GLY A 382 -3.80 23.87 14.14
C GLY A 382 -4.19 24.36 15.54
N SER A 383 -3.18 24.54 16.39
CA SER A 383 -3.33 24.98 17.79
C SER A 383 -2.86 26.42 18.04
N ASN A 384 -2.36 27.12 17.02
CA ASN A 384 -1.74 28.45 17.18
C ASN A 384 -2.75 29.55 17.51
N ILE A 385 -3.97 29.48 16.99
CA ILE A 385 -5.00 30.52 17.18
C ILE A 385 -5.99 30.17 18.28
N ILE A 386 -6.41 28.89 18.38
CA ILE A 386 -7.29 28.41 19.44
C ILE A 386 -6.55 27.35 20.23
N ASN A 387 -6.34 27.62 21.52
CA ASN A 387 -5.79 26.66 22.45
C ASN A 387 -6.88 26.16 23.41
N PHE A 388 -6.87 24.87 23.73
CA PHE A 388 -7.77 24.27 24.72
C PHE A 388 -6.96 23.90 25.97
N SER A 389 -7.37 24.40 27.13
CA SER A 389 -6.75 24.06 28.42
C SER A 389 -7.76 23.28 29.25
N ILE A 390 -7.48 22.01 29.50
CA ILE A 390 -8.32 21.13 30.29
C ILE A 390 -7.71 21.06 31.69
N ASN A 391 -8.45 21.53 32.69
CA ASN A 391 -8.11 21.33 34.09
C ASN A 391 -9.26 20.53 34.71
N LEU A 392 -8.97 19.28 35.04
CA LEU A 392 -9.91 18.43 35.75
C LEU A 392 -9.88 18.87 37.21
N ASP A 393 -10.91 19.62 37.61
CA ASP A 393 -11.10 19.95 39.01
C ASP A 393 -11.74 18.73 39.67
N GLU A 394 -10.96 17.99 40.45
CA GLU A 394 -11.53 17.16 41.49
C GLU A 394 -12.21 18.10 42.48
N ASN A 395 -13.53 18.06 42.55
CA ASN A 395 -14.29 18.90 43.47
C ASN A 395 -13.96 18.50 44.91
N TRP A 396 -12.92 19.09 45.48
CA TRP A 396 -12.47 18.84 46.85
C TRP A 396 -13.53 19.24 47.90
N LEU A 397 -14.56 20.00 47.50
CA LEU A 397 -15.72 20.37 48.32
C LEU A 397 -16.89 19.38 48.19
N GLN A 398 -16.77 18.35 47.36
CA GLN A 398 -17.79 17.31 47.23
C GLN A 398 -18.06 16.68 48.60
N ASP A 399 -19.35 16.56 48.94
CA ASP A 399 -19.87 16.11 50.24
C ASP A 399 -19.47 16.97 51.45
N LYS A 400 -19.08 18.23 51.24
CA LYS A 400 -18.82 19.21 52.30
C LYS A 400 -19.84 20.33 52.29
N SER A 401 -20.36 20.69 53.47
CA SER A 401 -21.24 21.83 53.62
C SER A 401 -20.41 23.11 53.77
N TYR A 402 -20.74 24.18 53.05
CA TYR A 402 -20.07 25.47 53.19
C TYR A 402 -21.07 26.63 53.20
N VAL A 403 -20.65 27.75 53.78
CA VAL A 403 -21.39 29.02 53.75
C VAL A 403 -20.63 29.99 52.87
N ASP A 404 -21.22 30.41 51.74
CA ASP A 404 -20.63 31.44 50.90
C ASP A 404 -21.04 32.84 51.39
N SER A 405 -20.28 33.38 52.34
CA SER A 405 -20.42 34.75 52.81
C SER A 405 -19.06 35.45 52.88
N SER A 406 -19.03 36.74 53.22
CA SER A 406 -17.77 37.48 53.43
C SER A 406 -16.89 36.81 54.50
N ASN A 407 -17.49 36.15 55.49
CA ASN A 407 -16.83 35.35 56.53
C ASN A 407 -17.21 33.87 56.40
N GLY A 408 -17.27 33.37 55.16
CA GLY A 408 -17.68 32.01 54.86
C GLY A 408 -16.78 30.97 55.53
N TYR A 409 -17.35 29.82 55.87
CA TYR A 409 -16.63 28.69 56.46
C TYR A 409 -17.04 27.38 55.79
N LEU A 410 -16.14 26.40 55.88
CA LEU A 410 -16.30 25.05 55.36
C LEU A 410 -16.43 24.06 56.51
N PHE A 411 -17.46 23.24 56.46
CA PHE A 411 -17.71 22.16 57.40
C PHE A 411 -16.96 20.91 56.94
N LEU A 412 -15.91 20.53 57.68
CA LEU A 412 -15.14 19.32 57.37
C LEU A 412 -15.77 18.07 58.02
N ASN A 413 -16.29 18.22 59.25
CA ASN A 413 -16.98 17.22 60.04
C ASN A 413 -17.67 17.90 61.24
N PRO A 414 -18.57 17.22 62.00
CA PRO A 414 -19.38 17.84 63.06
C PRO A 414 -18.62 18.60 64.16
N ARG A 415 -17.30 18.43 64.23
CA ARG A 415 -16.44 19.03 65.27
C ARG A 415 -15.35 19.95 64.73
N HIS A 416 -15.17 20.08 63.41
CA HIS A 416 -14.13 20.95 62.86
C HIS A 416 -14.64 21.80 61.69
N TRP A 417 -14.39 23.11 61.82
CA TRP A 417 -14.72 24.12 60.83
C TRP A 417 -13.43 24.72 60.28
N TYR A 418 -13.39 24.92 58.96
CA TYR A 418 -12.26 25.50 58.27
C TYR A 418 -12.64 26.86 57.70
N PHE A 419 -11.83 27.88 57.97
CA PHE A 419 -12.05 29.26 57.53
C PHE A 419 -11.01 29.59 56.45
N PRO A 420 -11.36 29.53 55.16
CA PRO A 420 -10.44 29.89 54.09
C PRO A 420 -10.19 31.40 54.11
N LEU A 421 -8.92 31.81 54.16
CA LEU A 421 -8.54 33.20 54.05
C LEU A 421 -8.90 33.71 52.64
N LYS A 422 -9.92 34.57 52.53
CA LYS A 422 -10.19 35.28 51.28
C LYS A 422 -9.08 36.32 51.09
N LYS A 423 -8.63 36.50 49.84
CA LYS A 423 -7.52 37.38 49.40
C LYS A 423 -7.66 38.88 49.78
N ARG A 424 -8.69 39.27 50.53
CA ARG A 424 -8.85 40.61 51.12
C ARG A 424 -8.11 40.80 52.45
N ASP A 425 -7.67 39.73 53.10
CA ASP A 425 -6.98 39.82 54.41
C ASP A 425 -5.45 39.87 54.29
N ILE A 426 -4.91 39.91 53.07
CA ILE A 426 -3.48 40.12 52.81
C ILE A 426 -3.29 41.60 52.47
N ASN A 427 -3.35 42.46 53.47
CA ASN A 427 -2.70 43.77 53.37
C ASN A 427 -1.19 43.50 53.38
N TYR A 428 -0.54 43.77 52.25
CA TYR A 428 0.89 44.08 52.27
C TYR A 428 1.00 45.50 52.82
N ASP A 429 1.43 45.63 54.06
CA ASP A 429 2.16 46.81 54.51
C ASP A 429 3.62 46.72 54.00
#